data_AF-A0A3D2FX31-F1
#
_entry.id   AF-A0A3D2FX31-F1
#
_cell.length_a   1.000
_cell.length_b   1.000
_cell.length_c   1.000
_cell.angle_alpha   90.00
_cell.angle_beta   90.00
_cell.angle_gamma   90.00
#
_symmetry.space_group_name_H-M   'P 1'
#
loop_
_entity.id
_entity.type
_entity.pdbx_description
1 polymer ?
#
loop_
_entity_poly.entity_id
_entity_poly.type
_entity_poly.pdbx_seq_one_letter_code
_entity_poly.pdbx_strand_id
1 'polypeptide(L)'
;MDEKTYVPSLTLNPTQAAAQEAPAAPQLVVEEEKPAVEPEKLDIDRLSPEEQAAVREFAKQIDVTDTNLVLSYGAAAQKNIADFSGAALGKVRTKDMGEVGDMLTSLVVELKDLDYDEAEQKKGLRSLFKKASRSMEETKAKFDKAEINVDKITQQLQNHQVVLAKDIASLDRMFELNQAYFKELTMYIIAGKLRVQELREKDLAELRAKAEKSGLPEDAQAVNDFTNLIGRFEKKLHDLELTRTISLQMSPQIRMIQNNDLLMTEKIQTAIVNTIPLWKSQMVL
;
A
#
# COMPACT_ATOMS: atom_id res chain seq x y z
N MET A 1 0.39 27.82 -10.18
CA MET A 1 0.18 26.54 -10.88
C MET A 1 -1.13 26.01 -10.33
N ASP A 2 -2.19 26.05 -11.13
CA ASP A 2 -3.53 25.63 -10.73
C ASP A 2 -3.52 24.12 -10.43
N GLU A 3 -3.60 23.77 -9.16
CA GLU A 3 -3.81 22.40 -8.70
C GLU A 3 -5.22 22.01 -9.13
N LYS A 4 -5.36 21.32 -10.27
CA LYS A 4 -6.65 20.74 -10.69
C LYS A 4 -7.07 19.74 -9.62
N THR A 5 -7.93 20.17 -8.72
CA THR A 5 -8.53 19.34 -7.68
C THR A 5 -9.27 18.18 -8.35
N TYR A 6 -8.69 16.99 -8.31
CA TYR A 6 -9.32 15.80 -8.85
C TYR A 6 -10.56 15.46 -8.00
N VAL A 7 -11.75 15.57 -8.59
CA VAL A 7 -13.01 15.16 -7.97
C VAL A 7 -13.39 13.80 -8.56
N PRO A 8 -13.40 12.71 -7.76
CA PRO A 8 -13.80 11.39 -8.26
C PRO A 8 -15.29 11.40 -8.63
N SER A 9 -15.63 10.74 -9.74
CA SER A 9 -17.03 10.58 -10.18
C SER A 9 -17.69 9.45 -9.41
N LEU A 10 -18.71 9.76 -8.61
CA LEU A 10 -19.55 8.75 -7.95
C LEU A 10 -20.47 8.09 -8.99
N THR A 11 -20.71 6.78 -8.87
CA THR A 11 -21.59 6.04 -9.80
C THR A 11 -22.40 4.97 -9.07
N LEU A 12 -23.64 4.78 -9.51
CA LEU A 12 -24.55 3.76 -9.00
C LEU A 12 -24.41 2.41 -9.73
N ASN A 13 -23.76 2.38 -10.90
CA ASN A 13 -23.66 1.19 -11.73
C ASN A 13 -22.20 0.93 -12.15
N PRO A 14 -21.47 0.04 -11.46
CA PRO A 14 -20.20 -0.45 -11.97
C PRO A 14 -20.47 -1.47 -13.10
N THR A 15 -19.86 -1.26 -14.25
CA THR A 15 -19.96 -2.15 -15.41
C THR A 15 -19.70 -3.61 -15.02
N GLN A 16 -20.61 -4.51 -15.42
CA GLN A 16 -20.54 -5.95 -15.20
C GLN A 16 -19.25 -6.53 -15.80
N ALA A 17 -18.36 -7.03 -14.94
CA ALA A 17 -17.28 -7.93 -15.32
C ALA A 17 -17.03 -8.95 -14.20
N ALA A 18 -17.40 -10.19 -14.51
CA ALA A 18 -17.01 -11.49 -13.96
C ALA A 18 -16.64 -11.60 -12.45
N ALA A 19 -17.46 -12.38 -11.75
CA ALA A 19 -17.09 -12.99 -10.47
C ALA A 19 -15.86 -13.89 -10.65
N GLN A 20 -14.79 -13.60 -9.90
CA GLN A 20 -13.70 -14.52 -9.63
C GLN A 20 -13.48 -14.57 -8.12
N GLU A 21 -13.31 -15.78 -7.62
CA GLU A 21 -13.16 -16.13 -6.20
C GLU A 21 -12.03 -15.33 -5.54
N ALA A 22 -12.35 -14.70 -4.41
CA ALA A 22 -11.39 -13.97 -3.59
C ALA A 22 -10.38 -14.94 -2.95
N PRO A 23 -9.07 -14.67 -3.00
CA PRO A 23 -8.10 -15.41 -2.20
C PRO A 23 -8.31 -15.08 -0.71
N ALA A 24 -8.16 -16.11 0.13
CA ALA A 24 -8.36 -16.04 1.57
C ALA A 24 -7.52 -14.93 2.22
N ALA A 25 -8.20 -14.03 2.93
CA ALA A 25 -7.59 -12.96 3.70
C ALA A 25 -6.69 -13.54 4.81
N PRO A 26 -5.51 -12.94 5.09
CA PRO A 26 -4.72 -13.28 6.27
C PRO A 26 -5.54 -13.05 7.53
N GLN A 27 -5.52 -14.02 8.44
CA GLN A 27 -6.25 -13.98 9.71
C GLN A 27 -5.81 -12.75 10.53
N LEU A 28 -6.75 -11.82 10.71
CA LEU A 28 -6.62 -10.67 11.59
C LEU A 28 -6.81 -11.14 13.02
N VAL A 29 -5.83 -10.85 13.87
CA VAL A 29 -5.92 -10.98 15.33
C VAL A 29 -7.05 -10.06 15.80
N VAL A 30 -8.10 -10.66 16.35
CA VAL A 30 -9.24 -9.97 16.96
C VAL A 30 -8.99 -9.89 18.46
N GLU A 31 -8.69 -8.69 18.98
CA GLU A 31 -9.15 -8.27 20.31
C GLU A 31 -8.94 -6.77 20.53
N GLU A 32 -10.03 -5.99 20.55
CA GLU A 32 -10.56 -5.37 21.77
C GLU A 32 -11.86 -4.61 21.41
N GLU A 33 -12.96 -4.97 22.08
CA GLU A 33 -14.20 -4.19 22.09
C GLU A 33 -13.97 -2.84 22.76
N LYS A 34 -14.31 -1.74 22.06
CA LYS A 34 -14.50 -0.40 22.65
C LYS A 34 -15.35 0.49 21.74
N PRO A 35 -15.99 1.53 22.32
CA PRO A 35 -17.42 1.62 22.60
C PRO A 35 -18.25 2.12 21.42
N ALA A 36 -19.57 2.00 21.56
CA ALA A 36 -20.59 2.55 20.66
C ALA A 36 -20.17 3.89 20.04
N VAL A 37 -20.06 3.86 18.71
CA VAL A 37 -19.70 4.98 17.86
C VAL A 37 -20.64 6.15 18.13
N GLU A 38 -20.14 7.20 18.78
CA GLU A 38 -20.77 8.52 18.73
C GLU A 38 -21.00 8.87 17.25
N PRO A 39 -22.14 9.49 16.89
CA PRO A 39 -22.39 9.86 15.50
C PRO A 39 -21.26 10.79 15.05
N GLU A 40 -20.31 10.22 14.31
CA GLU A 40 -19.21 10.90 13.65
C GLU A 40 -19.85 12.06 12.90
N LYS A 41 -19.64 13.30 13.39
CA LYS A 41 -20.20 14.51 12.77
C LYS A 41 -19.90 14.40 11.28
N LEU A 42 -20.94 14.53 10.45
CA LEU A 42 -20.82 14.52 9.00
C LEU A 42 -19.74 15.54 8.61
N ASP A 43 -18.54 15.04 8.33
CA ASP A 43 -17.33 15.82 8.01
C ASP A 43 -17.42 16.46 6.61
N ILE A 44 -18.63 16.82 6.17
CA ILE A 44 -18.90 17.48 4.89
C ILE A 44 -18.13 18.80 4.78
N ASP A 45 -17.88 19.47 5.91
CA ASP A 45 -17.12 20.72 5.99
C ASP A 45 -15.64 20.54 5.64
N ARG A 46 -15.13 19.30 5.64
CA ARG A 46 -13.74 18.98 5.24
C ARG A 46 -13.60 18.80 3.73
N LEU A 47 -14.72 18.73 3.01
CA LEU A 47 -14.75 18.64 1.54
C LEU A 47 -14.73 20.04 0.91
N SER A 48 -14.17 20.14 -0.29
CA SER A 48 -14.23 21.37 -1.09
C SER A 48 -15.69 21.71 -1.46
N PRO A 49 -16.03 22.98 -1.76
CA PRO A 49 -17.39 23.35 -2.14
C PRO A 49 -17.95 22.55 -3.31
N GLU A 50 -17.09 22.21 -4.27
CA GLU A 50 -17.39 21.38 -5.45
C GLU A 50 -17.73 19.95 -5.05
N GLU A 51 -16.91 19.35 -4.19
CA GLU A 51 -17.13 18.01 -3.65
C GLU A 51 -18.40 17.95 -2.81
N GLN A 52 -18.65 18.96 -1.97
CA GLN A 52 -19.87 19.03 -1.19
C GLN A 52 -21.12 19.09 -2.09
N ALA A 53 -21.06 19.85 -3.19
CA ALA A 53 -22.15 19.90 -4.16
C ALA A 53 -22.37 18.54 -4.83
N ALA A 54 -21.29 17.88 -5.26
CA ALA A 54 -21.34 16.54 -5.84
C ALA A 54 -21.93 15.50 -4.86
N VAL A 55 -21.50 15.52 -3.61
CA VAL A 55 -21.99 14.64 -2.54
C VAL A 55 -23.48 14.87 -2.28
N ARG A 56 -23.91 16.14 -2.16
CA ARG A 56 -25.33 16.47 -1.96
C ARG A 56 -26.20 16.04 -3.14
N GLU A 57 -25.71 16.19 -4.36
CA GLU A 57 -26.45 15.77 -5.54
C GLU A 57 -26.53 14.25 -5.65
N PHE A 58 -25.42 13.57 -5.39
CA PHE A 58 -25.37 12.11 -5.39
C PHE A 58 -26.28 11.51 -4.29
N ALA A 59 -26.32 12.12 -3.10
CA ALA A 59 -27.18 11.67 -2.00
C ALA A 59 -28.66 11.56 -2.40
N LYS A 60 -29.16 12.47 -3.24
CA LYS A 60 -30.56 12.45 -3.73
C LYS A 60 -30.85 11.27 -4.65
N GLN A 61 -29.84 10.71 -5.30
CA GLN A 61 -29.99 9.58 -6.23
C GLN A 61 -29.99 8.24 -5.51
N ILE A 62 -29.72 8.21 -4.21
CA ILE A 62 -29.67 6.99 -3.41
C ILE A 62 -31.08 6.58 -3.02
N ASP A 63 -31.54 5.51 -3.65
CA ASP A 63 -32.79 4.83 -3.31
C ASP A 63 -32.49 3.57 -2.49
N VAL A 64 -32.82 3.61 -1.20
CA VAL A 64 -32.62 2.47 -0.28
C VAL A 64 -33.65 1.35 -0.45
N THR A 65 -34.70 1.59 -1.24
CA THR A 65 -35.71 0.57 -1.56
C THR A 65 -35.25 -0.33 -2.71
N ASP A 66 -34.32 0.15 -3.55
CA ASP A 66 -33.60 -0.68 -4.51
C ASP A 66 -32.53 -1.53 -3.81
N THR A 67 -32.84 -2.80 -3.61
CA THR A 67 -31.94 -3.75 -2.97
C THR A 67 -30.64 -3.96 -3.76
N ASN A 68 -30.66 -3.87 -5.09
CA ASN A 68 -29.46 -4.03 -5.91
C ASN A 68 -28.53 -2.82 -5.76
N LEU A 69 -29.10 -1.61 -5.68
CA LEU A 69 -28.34 -0.40 -5.38
C LEU A 69 -27.67 -0.54 -4.01
N VAL A 70 -28.42 -0.92 -2.97
CA VAL A 70 -27.87 -1.08 -1.61
C VAL A 70 -26.74 -2.12 -1.58
N LEU A 71 -26.89 -3.26 -2.26
CA LEU A 71 -25.85 -4.29 -2.32
C LEU A 71 -24.56 -3.79 -3.00
N SER A 72 -24.71 -3.09 -4.12
CA SER A 72 -23.60 -2.62 -4.96
C SER A 72 -23.04 -1.26 -4.53
N TYR A 73 -23.66 -0.59 -3.56
CA TYR A 73 -23.25 0.73 -3.10
C TYR A 73 -21.79 0.75 -2.65
N GLY A 74 -20.97 1.58 -3.30
CA GLY A 74 -19.54 1.68 -3.02
C GLY A 74 -18.71 0.42 -3.37
N ALA A 75 -19.30 -0.60 -4.00
CA ALA A 75 -18.60 -1.84 -4.32
C ALA A 75 -17.41 -1.62 -5.28
N ALA A 76 -17.52 -0.66 -6.20
CA ALA A 76 -16.41 -0.27 -7.07
C ALA A 76 -15.20 0.25 -6.27
N ALA A 77 -15.45 1.15 -5.32
CA ALA A 77 -14.42 1.70 -4.45
C ALA A 77 -13.80 0.63 -3.53
N GLN A 78 -14.59 -0.33 -3.05
CA GLN A 78 -14.08 -1.47 -2.27
C GLN A 78 -13.22 -2.42 -3.11
N LYS A 79 -13.67 -2.77 -4.32
CA LYS A 79 -12.92 -3.65 -5.24
C LYS A 79 -11.56 -3.06 -5.59
N ASN A 80 -11.54 -1.77 -5.87
CA ASN A 80 -10.33 -1.01 -6.18
C ASN A 80 -9.25 -1.12 -5.07
N ILE A 81 -9.65 -1.19 -3.79
CA ILE A 81 -8.74 -1.41 -2.65
C ILE A 81 -8.33 -2.88 -2.48
N ALA A 82 -9.21 -3.82 -2.81
CA ALA A 82 -8.91 -5.25 -2.76
C ALA A 82 -7.87 -5.65 -3.84
N ASP A 83 -8.09 -5.23 -5.09
CA ASP A 83 -7.17 -5.46 -6.22
C ASP A 83 -5.78 -4.83 -5.93
N PHE A 84 -5.78 -3.71 -5.20
CA PHE A 84 -4.59 -3.00 -4.75
C PHE A 84 -3.77 -3.76 -3.69
N SER A 85 -4.43 -4.41 -2.73
CA SER A 85 -3.75 -5.16 -1.65
C SER A 85 -3.04 -6.41 -2.19
N GLY A 86 -3.64 -7.08 -3.18
CA GLY A 86 -3.08 -8.30 -3.78
C GLY A 86 -1.85 -8.05 -4.66
N ALA A 87 -1.85 -6.99 -5.47
CA ALA A 87 -0.76 -6.68 -6.40
C ALA A 87 0.51 -6.15 -5.71
N ALA A 88 0.34 -5.46 -4.58
CA ALA A 88 1.42 -4.78 -3.88
C ALA A 88 2.13 -5.64 -2.82
N LEU A 89 1.36 -6.31 -1.96
CA LEU A 89 1.89 -7.09 -0.84
C LEU A 89 2.50 -8.42 -1.30
N GLY A 90 2.11 -8.91 -2.48
CA GLY A 90 2.65 -10.14 -3.05
C GLY A 90 4.04 -9.99 -3.68
N LYS A 91 4.43 -8.78 -4.08
CA LYS A 91 5.76 -8.51 -4.68
C LYS A 91 6.74 -7.88 -3.70
N VAL A 92 6.28 -7.01 -2.81
CA VAL A 92 7.17 -6.32 -1.89
C VAL A 92 7.16 -6.99 -0.53
N ARG A 93 7.81 -8.16 -0.44
CA ARG A 93 7.98 -8.83 0.84
C ARG A 93 9.33 -9.52 0.91
N THR A 94 10.23 -8.91 1.69
CA THR A 94 11.38 -9.51 2.43
C THR A 94 12.46 -10.25 1.63
N LYS A 95 12.14 -10.78 0.43
CA LYS A 95 13.02 -11.64 -0.36
C LYS A 95 14.07 -10.83 -1.10
N ASP A 96 13.68 -9.74 -1.75
CA ASP A 96 14.63 -8.89 -2.49
C ASP A 96 15.56 -8.10 -1.56
N MET A 97 15.07 -7.68 -0.38
CA MET A 97 15.90 -7.03 0.65
C MET A 97 16.93 -7.99 1.26
N GLY A 98 16.56 -9.26 1.45
CA GLY A 98 17.48 -10.30 1.94
C GLY A 98 18.59 -10.59 0.94
N GLU A 99 18.23 -10.83 -0.33
CA GLU A 99 19.19 -11.15 -1.39
C GLU A 99 20.18 -10.01 -1.64
N VAL A 100 19.72 -8.75 -1.67
CA VAL A 100 20.60 -7.58 -1.78
C VAL A 100 21.49 -7.42 -0.56
N GLY A 101 20.94 -7.61 0.64
CA GLY A 101 21.72 -7.58 1.89
C GLY A 101 22.84 -8.62 1.91
N ASP A 102 22.54 -9.83 1.44
CA ASP A 102 23.51 -10.92 1.30
C ASP A 102 24.59 -10.56 0.28
N MET A 103 24.22 -10.00 -0.87
CA MET A 103 25.20 -9.55 -1.88
C MET A 103 26.10 -8.43 -1.38
N LEU A 104 25.56 -7.45 -0.66
CA LEU A 104 26.37 -6.39 -0.04
C LEU A 104 27.30 -6.97 1.03
N THR A 105 26.84 -7.98 1.78
CA THR A 105 27.67 -8.68 2.76
C THR A 105 28.77 -9.49 2.09
N SER A 106 28.45 -10.24 1.03
CA SER A 106 29.43 -10.96 0.21
C SER A 106 30.46 -10.03 -0.39
N LEU A 107 30.03 -8.85 -0.87
CA LEU A 107 30.95 -7.81 -1.32
C LEU A 107 31.91 -7.44 -0.19
N VAL A 108 31.40 -7.05 0.98
CA VAL A 108 32.24 -6.67 2.13
C VAL A 108 33.21 -7.79 2.54
N VAL A 109 32.81 -9.05 2.47
CA VAL A 109 33.69 -10.21 2.74
C VAL A 109 34.81 -10.30 1.70
N GLU A 110 34.47 -10.25 0.41
CA GLU A 110 35.46 -10.33 -0.67
C GLU A 110 36.47 -9.17 -0.60
N LEU A 111 36.01 -7.97 -0.22
CA LEU A 111 36.88 -6.80 -0.03
C LEU A 111 37.83 -6.97 1.17
N LYS A 112 37.42 -7.64 2.25
CA LYS A 112 38.20 -7.82 3.49
C LYS A 112 39.20 -8.97 3.46
N ASP A 113 38.87 -10.07 2.77
CA ASP A 113 39.73 -11.27 2.73
C ASP A 113 41.08 -11.00 2.05
N LEU A 114 41.19 -9.95 1.23
CA LEU A 114 42.45 -9.52 0.60
C LEU A 114 43.31 -8.57 1.45
N ASP A 115 42.69 -7.72 2.29
CA ASP A 115 43.41 -6.83 3.23
C ASP A 115 44.14 -7.62 4.34
N TYR A 116 43.61 -8.78 4.74
CA TYR A 116 44.15 -9.57 5.84
C TYR A 116 45.41 -10.38 5.45
N ASP A 117 45.48 -10.84 4.20
CA ASP A 117 46.59 -11.64 3.67
C ASP A 117 47.90 -10.81 3.54
N GLU A 118 47.82 -9.50 3.27
CA GLU A 118 49.00 -8.62 3.25
C GLU A 118 49.59 -8.36 4.66
N ALA A 119 48.73 -8.29 5.68
CA ALA A 119 49.14 -8.00 7.05
C ALA A 119 49.85 -9.20 7.72
N GLU A 120 49.45 -10.43 7.42
CA GLU A 120 50.12 -11.64 7.91
C GLU A 120 51.49 -11.87 7.24
N GLN A 121 51.66 -11.54 5.95
CA GLN A 121 52.94 -11.70 5.25
C GLN A 121 54.07 -10.83 5.84
N LYS A 122 53.76 -9.67 6.42
CA LYS A 122 54.77 -8.78 7.03
C LYS A 122 55.43 -9.34 8.30
N LYS A 123 54.92 -10.42 8.92
CA LYS A 123 55.50 -11.01 10.15
C LYS A 123 56.49 -12.17 9.92
N GLY A 124 56.66 -12.66 8.68
CA GLY A 124 57.36 -13.92 8.37
C GLY A 124 58.74 -13.82 7.73
N LEU A 125 59.57 -12.83 8.08
CA LEU A 125 60.79 -12.43 7.33
C LEU A 125 61.97 -13.44 7.27
N ARG A 126 61.78 -14.74 7.57
CA ARG A 126 62.86 -15.76 7.58
C ARG A 126 62.77 -16.85 6.51
N SER A 127 61.80 -16.81 5.58
CA SER A 127 61.62 -17.84 4.52
C SER A 127 61.71 -17.29 3.08
N LEU A 128 62.25 -16.09 2.89
CA LEU A 128 61.81 -15.18 1.83
C LEU A 128 62.34 -15.39 0.40
N PHE A 129 63.40 -16.15 0.11
CA PHE A 129 64.04 -16.02 -1.22
C PHE A 129 63.64 -17.05 -2.30
N LYS A 130 62.89 -18.11 -1.96
CA LYS A 130 62.37 -19.10 -2.95
C LYS A 130 60.85 -19.17 -3.03
N LYS A 131 60.14 -18.53 -2.09
CA LYS A 131 58.66 -18.43 -2.06
C LYS A 131 58.14 -17.13 -2.66
N ALA A 132 58.97 -16.09 -2.84
CA ALA A 132 58.52 -14.79 -3.35
C ALA A 132 57.90 -14.84 -4.76
N SER A 133 58.44 -15.65 -5.69
CA SER A 133 57.88 -15.76 -7.04
C SER A 133 56.58 -16.57 -7.11
N ARG A 134 56.47 -17.67 -6.34
CA ARG A 134 55.21 -18.43 -6.18
C ARG A 134 54.14 -17.63 -5.44
N SER A 135 54.54 -16.85 -4.44
CA SER A 135 53.66 -15.94 -3.71
C SER A 135 53.08 -14.87 -4.62
N MET A 136 53.85 -14.27 -5.53
CA MET A 136 53.32 -13.28 -6.48
C MET A 136 52.30 -13.86 -7.45
N GLU A 137 52.54 -15.06 -8.01
CA GLU A 137 51.58 -15.73 -8.89
C GLU A 137 50.32 -16.18 -8.15
N GLU A 138 50.46 -16.70 -6.92
CA GLU A 138 49.32 -17.08 -6.07
C GLU A 138 48.50 -15.86 -5.64
N THR A 139 49.13 -14.75 -5.26
CA THR A 139 48.45 -13.49 -4.93
C THR A 139 47.76 -12.91 -6.18
N LYS A 140 48.41 -12.95 -7.35
CA LYS A 140 47.79 -12.52 -8.62
C LYS A 140 46.55 -13.37 -8.98
N ALA A 141 46.65 -14.68 -8.86
CA ALA A 141 45.51 -15.55 -9.12
C ALA A 141 44.34 -15.33 -8.14
N LYS A 142 44.65 -15.01 -6.87
CA LYS A 142 43.65 -14.59 -5.88
C LYS A 142 43.01 -13.25 -6.26
N PHE A 143 43.78 -12.28 -6.74
CA PHE A 143 43.27 -11.00 -7.23
C PHE A 143 42.37 -11.16 -8.45
N ASP A 144 42.81 -11.88 -9.48
CA ASP A 144 42.02 -12.13 -10.68
C ASP A 144 40.68 -12.80 -10.32
N LYS A 145 40.70 -13.73 -9.35
CA LYS A 145 39.48 -14.38 -8.84
C LYS A 145 38.57 -13.42 -8.08
N ALA A 146 39.12 -12.59 -7.20
CA ALA A 146 38.36 -11.61 -6.44
C ALA A 146 37.74 -10.54 -7.34
N GLU A 147 38.47 -10.09 -8.36
CA GLU A 147 37.95 -9.15 -9.35
C GLU A 147 36.75 -9.74 -10.11
N ILE A 148 36.83 -10.99 -10.57
CA ILE A 148 35.71 -11.68 -11.24
C ILE A 148 34.49 -11.78 -10.31
N ASN A 149 34.71 -12.09 -9.04
CA ASN A 149 33.64 -12.17 -8.04
C ASN A 149 33.01 -10.79 -7.79
N VAL A 150 33.82 -9.75 -7.60
CA VAL A 150 33.36 -8.37 -7.40
C VAL A 150 32.61 -7.85 -8.63
N ASP A 151 33.07 -8.14 -9.85
CA ASP A 151 32.38 -7.74 -11.08
C ASP A 151 31.03 -8.45 -11.21
N LYS A 152 30.97 -9.74 -10.85
CA LYS A 152 29.71 -10.49 -10.81
C LYS A 152 28.73 -9.89 -9.80
N ILE A 153 29.18 -9.61 -8.58
CA ILE A 153 28.37 -8.98 -7.54
C ILE A 153 27.89 -7.60 -8.00
N THR A 154 28.77 -6.81 -8.62
CA THR A 154 28.45 -5.49 -9.19
C THR A 154 27.32 -5.58 -10.21
N GLN A 155 27.39 -6.53 -11.14
CA GLN A 155 26.35 -6.74 -12.14
C GLN A 155 25.00 -7.12 -11.51
N GLN A 156 25.03 -7.97 -10.49
CA GLN A 156 23.81 -8.35 -9.77
C GLN A 156 23.21 -7.16 -8.99
N LEU A 157 24.04 -6.37 -8.31
CA LEU A 157 23.62 -5.15 -7.62
C LEU A 157 22.99 -4.14 -8.59
N GLN A 158 23.56 -3.95 -9.79
CA GLN A 158 22.99 -3.10 -10.85
C GLN A 158 21.61 -3.60 -11.30
N ASN A 159 21.44 -4.91 -11.49
CA ASN A 159 20.15 -5.49 -11.88
C ASN A 159 19.10 -5.27 -10.79
N HIS A 160 19.47 -5.44 -9.51
CA HIS A 160 18.56 -5.15 -8.40
C HIS A 160 18.21 -3.67 -8.29
N GLN A 161 19.14 -2.77 -8.61
CA GLN A 161 18.85 -1.33 -8.66
C GLN A 161 17.71 -1.01 -9.64
N VAL A 162 17.67 -1.68 -10.80
CA VAL A 162 16.58 -1.52 -11.78
C VAL A 162 15.25 -2.03 -11.23
N VAL A 163 15.27 -3.14 -10.50
CA VAL A 163 14.07 -3.69 -9.84
C VAL A 163 13.55 -2.72 -8.78
N LEU A 164 14.41 -2.25 -7.87
CA LEU A 164 14.05 -1.28 -6.83
C LEU A 164 13.49 0.02 -7.42
N ALA A 165 14.10 0.55 -8.50
CA ALA A 165 13.58 1.73 -9.18
C ALA A 165 12.16 1.53 -9.73
N LYS A 166 11.86 0.34 -10.27
CA LYS A 166 10.52 -0.02 -10.74
C LYS A 166 9.53 -0.17 -9.58
N ASP A 167 9.97 -0.73 -8.47
CA ASP A 167 9.14 -0.90 -7.27
C ASP A 167 8.79 0.45 -6.65
N ILE A 168 9.75 1.36 -6.53
CA ILE A 168 9.52 2.75 -6.09
C ILE A 168 8.47 3.43 -6.97
N ALA A 169 8.61 3.37 -8.29
CA ALA A 169 7.64 3.97 -9.22
C ALA A 169 6.24 3.33 -9.08
N SER A 170 6.19 2.02 -8.84
CA SER A 170 4.93 1.31 -8.60
C SER A 170 4.28 1.73 -7.27
N LEU A 171 5.08 1.89 -6.20
CA LEU A 171 4.64 2.35 -4.89
C LEU A 171 4.15 3.81 -4.91
N ASP A 172 4.76 4.67 -5.72
CA ASP A 172 4.27 6.04 -5.94
C ASP A 172 2.89 6.03 -6.60
N ARG A 173 2.75 5.28 -7.70
CA ARG A 173 1.45 5.13 -8.37
C ARG A 173 0.41 4.56 -7.42
N MET A 174 0.83 3.63 -6.58
CA MET A 174 -0.03 3.04 -5.58
C MET A 174 -0.50 4.06 -4.54
N PHE A 175 0.40 4.90 -4.03
CA PHE A 175 0.08 5.93 -3.06
C PHE A 175 -0.96 6.91 -3.64
N GLU A 176 -0.81 7.33 -4.89
CA GLU A 176 -1.78 8.17 -5.59
C GLU A 176 -3.17 7.51 -5.68
N LEU A 177 -3.22 6.24 -6.10
CA LEU A 177 -4.47 5.50 -6.20
C LEU A 177 -5.15 5.33 -4.83
N ASN A 178 -4.39 5.00 -3.78
CA ASN A 178 -4.94 4.88 -2.43
C ASN A 178 -5.55 6.20 -1.94
N GLN A 179 -4.92 7.35 -2.21
CA GLN A 179 -5.50 8.65 -1.89
C GLN A 179 -6.80 8.92 -2.66
N ALA A 180 -6.85 8.58 -3.95
CA ALA A 180 -8.06 8.72 -4.75
C ALA A 180 -9.21 7.86 -4.20
N TYR A 181 -8.92 6.60 -3.83
CA TYR A 181 -9.92 5.69 -3.25
C TYR A 181 -10.37 6.13 -1.86
N PHE A 182 -9.45 6.61 -1.02
CA PHE A 182 -9.81 7.19 0.28
C PHE A 182 -10.82 8.33 0.12
N LYS A 183 -10.57 9.22 -0.84
CA LYS A 183 -11.44 10.36 -1.14
C LYS A 183 -12.80 9.89 -1.67
N GLU A 184 -12.81 8.96 -2.62
CA GLU A 184 -14.02 8.39 -3.18
C GLU A 184 -14.88 7.71 -2.10
N LEU A 185 -14.30 6.85 -1.26
CA LEU A 185 -14.98 6.21 -0.13
C LEU A 185 -15.56 7.25 0.83
N THR A 186 -14.78 8.29 1.16
CA THR A 186 -15.23 9.37 2.04
C THR A 186 -16.46 10.06 1.48
N MET A 187 -16.47 10.37 0.18
CA MET A 187 -17.63 10.97 -0.48
C MET A 187 -18.86 10.03 -0.49
N TYR A 188 -18.69 8.73 -0.77
CA TYR A 188 -19.78 7.74 -0.67
C TYR A 188 -20.35 7.65 0.74
N ILE A 189 -19.51 7.62 1.77
CA ILE A 189 -19.93 7.54 3.17
C ILE A 189 -20.72 8.79 3.55
N ILE A 190 -20.21 9.98 3.21
CA ILE A 190 -20.90 11.26 3.54
C ILE A 190 -22.24 11.34 2.80
N ALA A 191 -22.29 11.02 1.51
CA ALA A 191 -23.55 11.04 0.75
C ALA A 191 -24.58 10.06 1.31
N GLY A 192 -24.13 8.84 1.66
CA GLY A 192 -24.98 7.82 2.27
C GLY A 192 -25.51 8.24 3.63
N LYS A 193 -24.66 8.80 4.51
CA LYS A 193 -25.05 9.32 5.82
C LYS A 193 -26.05 10.48 5.69
N LEU A 194 -25.84 11.39 4.74
CA LEU A 194 -26.78 12.47 4.46
C LEU A 194 -28.15 11.93 4.02
N ARG A 195 -28.17 10.91 3.14
CA ARG A 195 -29.42 10.27 2.72
C ARG A 195 -30.11 9.56 3.88
N VAL A 196 -29.38 8.82 4.70
CA VAL A 196 -29.92 8.16 5.91
C VAL A 196 -30.57 9.17 6.84
N GLN A 197 -29.92 10.31 7.07
CA GLN A 197 -30.49 11.38 7.90
C GLN A 197 -31.82 11.87 7.33
N GLU A 198 -31.88 12.17 6.03
CA GLU A 198 -33.12 12.60 5.37
C GLU A 198 -34.23 11.55 5.46
N LEU A 199 -33.92 10.27 5.16
CA LEU A 199 -34.87 9.16 5.24
C LEU A 199 -35.44 9.02 6.65
N ARG A 200 -34.65 9.28 7.70
CA ARG A 200 -35.09 9.20 9.10
C ARG A 200 -35.94 10.40 9.51
N GLU A 201 -35.49 11.61 9.17
CA GLU A 201 -36.12 12.87 9.61
C GLU A 201 -37.39 13.21 8.84
N LYS A 202 -37.50 12.77 7.57
CA LYS A 202 -38.67 13.02 6.73
C LYS A 202 -39.48 11.74 6.51
N ASP A 203 -38.99 10.85 5.65
CA ASP A 203 -39.78 9.73 5.12
C ASP A 203 -40.27 8.78 6.24
N LEU A 204 -39.39 8.37 7.15
CA LEU A 204 -39.73 7.51 8.28
C LEU A 204 -40.63 8.22 9.30
N ALA A 205 -40.43 9.53 9.51
CA ALA A 205 -41.27 10.32 10.41
C ALA A 205 -42.70 10.44 9.86
N GLU A 206 -42.86 10.66 8.55
CA GLU A 206 -44.14 10.69 7.87
C GLU A 206 -44.86 9.33 7.92
N LEU A 207 -44.14 8.23 7.68
CA LEU A 207 -44.70 6.87 7.80
C LEU A 207 -45.17 6.57 9.22
N ARG A 208 -44.41 6.99 10.25
CA ARG A 208 -44.80 6.84 11.65
C ARG A 208 -46.07 7.64 11.97
N ALA A 209 -46.12 8.90 11.58
CA ALA A 209 -47.30 9.74 11.79
C ALA A 209 -48.54 9.17 11.08
N LYS A 210 -48.37 8.58 9.89
CA LYS A 210 -49.45 7.88 9.18
C LYS A 210 -49.94 6.65 9.94
N ALA A 211 -49.04 5.78 10.39
CA ALA A 211 -49.37 4.58 11.14
C ALA A 211 -50.07 4.90 12.47
N GLU A 212 -49.61 5.92 13.18
CA GLU A 212 -50.26 6.42 14.40
C GLU A 212 -51.68 6.92 14.15
N LYS A 213 -51.89 7.63 13.04
CA LYS A 213 -53.21 8.17 12.67
C LYS A 213 -54.17 7.09 12.18
N SER A 214 -53.70 6.11 11.41
CA SER A 214 -54.56 5.08 10.82
C SER A 214 -54.86 3.93 11.78
N GLY A 215 -53.91 3.58 12.66
CA GLY A 215 -54.00 2.41 13.54
C GLY A 215 -54.02 1.06 12.80
N LEU A 216 -53.71 1.06 11.50
CA LEU A 216 -53.76 -0.13 10.65
C LEU A 216 -52.48 -0.97 10.81
N PRO A 217 -52.58 -2.30 10.94
CA PRO A 217 -51.42 -3.19 10.99
C PRO A 217 -50.48 -3.06 9.78
N GLU A 218 -51.03 -2.77 8.59
CA GLU A 218 -50.23 -2.64 7.36
C GLU A 218 -49.33 -1.40 7.39
N ASP A 219 -49.82 -0.27 7.93
CA ASP A 219 -49.00 0.94 8.07
C ASP A 219 -47.91 0.77 9.13
N ALA A 220 -48.21 0.04 10.22
CA ALA A 220 -47.20 -0.32 11.22
C ALA A 220 -46.11 -1.23 10.62
N GLN A 221 -46.49 -2.18 9.76
CA GLN A 221 -45.53 -3.02 9.04
C GLN A 221 -44.66 -2.19 8.10
N ALA A 222 -45.23 -1.24 7.36
CA ALA A 222 -44.47 -0.36 6.48
C ALA A 222 -43.39 0.45 7.22
N VAL A 223 -43.67 0.92 8.44
CA VAL A 223 -42.67 1.58 9.30
C VAL A 223 -41.52 0.63 9.64
N ASN A 224 -41.83 -0.61 10.02
CA ASN A 224 -40.81 -1.62 10.35
C ASN A 224 -39.95 -1.98 9.14
N ASP A 225 -40.57 -2.22 7.98
CA ASP A 225 -39.87 -2.56 6.74
C ASP A 225 -38.94 -1.42 6.31
N PHE A 226 -39.41 -0.17 6.35
CA PHE A 226 -38.60 0.99 6.01
C PHE A 226 -37.45 1.20 7.00
N THR A 227 -37.70 1.01 8.30
CA THR A 227 -36.65 1.03 9.34
C THR A 227 -35.58 -0.02 9.07
N ASN A 228 -35.98 -1.23 8.65
CA ASN A 228 -35.06 -2.30 8.29
C ASN A 228 -34.23 -1.97 7.03
N LEU A 229 -34.82 -1.32 6.03
CA LEU A 229 -34.10 -0.86 4.83
C LEU A 229 -33.01 0.15 5.19
N ILE A 230 -33.35 1.16 6.00
CA ILE A 230 -32.39 2.14 6.52
C ILE A 230 -31.26 1.42 7.26
N GLY A 231 -31.60 0.49 8.17
CA GLY A 231 -30.61 -0.24 8.96
C GLY A 231 -29.68 -1.12 8.11
N ARG A 232 -30.16 -1.70 7.00
CA ARG A 232 -29.31 -2.43 6.04
C ARG A 232 -28.34 -1.50 5.33
N PHE A 233 -28.81 -0.34 4.91
CA PHE A 233 -27.96 0.64 4.25
C PHE A 233 -26.91 1.22 5.21
N GLU A 234 -27.26 1.50 6.47
CA GLU A 234 -26.30 1.92 7.50
C GLU A 234 -25.20 0.88 7.74
N LYS A 235 -25.54 -0.41 7.77
CA LYS A 235 -24.53 -1.49 7.83
C LYS A 235 -23.57 -1.43 6.64
N LYS A 236 -24.10 -1.23 5.43
CA LYS A 236 -23.29 -1.07 4.23
C LYS A 236 -22.35 0.14 4.32
N LEU A 237 -22.81 1.26 4.87
CA LEU A 237 -21.97 2.44 5.11
C LEU A 237 -20.86 2.14 6.12
N HIS A 238 -21.16 1.38 7.17
CA HIS A 238 -20.15 0.97 8.15
C HIS A 238 -19.06 0.09 7.51
N ASP A 239 -19.42 -0.84 6.62
CA ASP A 239 -18.43 -1.63 5.86
C ASP A 239 -17.51 -0.73 5.01
N LEU A 240 -18.07 0.34 4.43
CA LEU A 240 -17.27 1.35 3.70
C LEU A 240 -16.35 2.14 4.63
N GLU A 241 -16.79 2.50 5.84
CA GLU A 241 -15.95 3.17 6.84
C GLU A 241 -14.77 2.31 7.27
N LEU A 242 -15.00 1.02 7.49
CA LEU A 242 -13.93 0.06 7.76
C LEU A 242 -12.93 0.03 6.61
N THR A 243 -13.42 -0.03 5.37
CA THR A 243 -12.58 0.00 4.17
C THR A 243 -11.78 1.31 4.07
N ARG A 244 -12.39 2.46 4.39
CA ARG A 244 -11.72 3.78 4.43
C ARG A 244 -10.61 3.81 5.48
N THR A 245 -10.84 3.18 6.63
CA THR A 245 -9.84 3.08 7.72
C THR A 245 -8.64 2.25 7.28
N ILE A 246 -8.85 1.14 6.57
CA ILE A 246 -7.76 0.35 5.98
C ILE A 246 -6.96 1.22 5.01
N SER A 247 -7.61 1.94 4.10
CA SER A 247 -6.93 2.85 3.16
C SER A 247 -6.09 3.92 3.89
N LEU A 248 -6.59 4.48 4.98
CA LEU A 248 -5.85 5.43 5.82
C LEU A 248 -4.57 4.80 6.40
N GLN A 249 -4.65 3.56 6.87
CA GLN A 249 -3.52 2.81 7.42
C GLN A 249 -2.52 2.36 6.35
N MET A 250 -2.96 2.12 5.11
CA MET A 250 -2.07 1.71 4.00
C MET A 250 -1.13 2.84 3.55
N SER A 251 -1.58 4.10 3.59
CA SER A 251 -0.75 5.26 3.20
C SER A 251 0.63 5.30 3.87
N PRO A 252 0.77 5.26 5.21
CA PRO A 252 2.08 5.22 5.85
C PRO A 252 2.85 3.92 5.58
N GLN A 253 2.17 2.79 5.40
CA GLN A 253 2.82 1.51 5.07
C GLN A 253 3.50 1.56 3.70
N ILE A 254 2.81 2.08 2.68
CA ILE A 254 3.36 2.26 1.33
C ILE A 254 4.60 3.16 1.38
N ARG A 255 4.53 4.29 2.10
CA ARG A 255 5.65 5.22 2.25
C ARG A 255 6.84 4.60 2.99
N MET A 256 6.57 3.81 4.02
CA MET A 256 7.63 3.09 4.75
C MET A 256 8.37 2.13 3.81
N ILE A 257 7.65 1.35 3.02
CA ILE A 257 8.24 0.41 2.06
C ILE A 257 9.06 1.17 1.01
N GLN A 258 8.49 2.23 0.42
CA GLN A 258 9.16 3.07 -0.55
C GLN A 258 10.48 3.65 -0.01
N ASN A 259 10.48 4.13 1.24
CA ASN A 259 11.68 4.66 1.89
C ASN A 259 12.75 3.56 2.07
N ASN A 260 12.36 2.32 2.35
CA ASN A 260 13.31 1.21 2.45
C ASN A 260 13.97 0.90 1.09
N ASP A 261 13.19 0.91 0.00
CA ASP A 261 13.71 0.68 -1.35
C ASP A 261 14.66 1.80 -1.79
N LEU A 262 14.33 3.05 -1.44
CA LEU A 262 15.20 4.21 -1.66
C LEU A 262 16.53 4.06 -0.91
N LEU A 263 16.49 3.76 0.39
CA LEU A 263 17.69 3.55 1.20
C LEU A 263 18.56 2.41 0.67
N MET A 264 17.95 1.32 0.19
CA MET A 264 18.69 0.21 -0.41
C MET A 264 19.35 0.64 -1.72
N THR A 265 18.61 1.37 -2.56
CA THR A 265 19.13 1.93 -3.82
C THR A 265 20.33 2.83 -3.57
N GLU A 266 20.29 3.68 -2.55
CA GLU A 266 21.41 4.56 -2.15
C GLU A 266 22.64 3.77 -1.69
N LYS A 267 22.45 2.69 -0.93
CA LYS A 267 23.53 1.80 -0.50
C LYS A 267 24.18 1.08 -1.67
N ILE A 268 23.38 0.54 -2.59
CA ILE A 268 23.86 -0.08 -3.83
C ILE A 268 24.67 0.94 -4.64
N GLN A 269 24.13 2.14 -4.83
CA GLN A 269 24.79 3.20 -5.60
C GLN A 269 26.15 3.57 -4.97
N THR A 270 26.19 3.71 -3.65
CA THR A 270 27.43 4.00 -2.91
C THR A 270 28.46 2.88 -3.08
N ALA A 271 28.03 1.61 -3.00
CA ALA A 271 28.91 0.48 -3.20
C ALA A 271 29.52 0.45 -4.61
N ILE A 272 28.70 0.66 -5.64
CA ILE A 272 29.11 0.60 -7.05
C ILE A 272 30.02 1.79 -7.43
N VAL A 273 29.68 3.01 -7.02
CA VAL A 273 30.36 4.23 -7.49
C VAL A 273 31.54 4.63 -6.62
N ASN A 274 31.49 4.34 -5.32
CA ASN A 274 32.52 4.79 -4.38
C ASN A 274 33.37 3.61 -3.88
N THR A 275 32.74 2.60 -3.27
CA THR A 275 33.45 1.54 -2.55
C THR A 275 34.25 0.62 -3.48
N ILE A 276 33.61 0.07 -4.52
CA ILE A 276 34.24 -0.87 -5.45
C ILE A 276 35.41 -0.20 -6.22
N PRO A 277 35.26 1.01 -6.80
CA PRO A 277 36.36 1.66 -7.51
C PRO A 277 37.52 2.02 -6.59
N LEU A 278 37.24 2.48 -5.36
CA LEU A 278 38.29 2.77 -4.38
C LEU A 278 39.09 1.51 -4.06
N TRP A 279 38.42 0.39 -3.79
CA TRP A 279 39.08 -0.89 -3.54
C TRP A 279 39.92 -1.34 -4.75
N LYS A 280 39.37 -1.31 -5.98
CA LYS A 280 40.14 -1.64 -7.18
C LYS A 280 41.39 -0.76 -7.32
N SER A 281 41.29 0.53 -7.02
CA SER A 281 42.44 1.45 -7.07
C SER A 281 43.52 1.15 -6.03
N GLN A 282 43.15 0.61 -4.86
CA GLN A 282 44.09 0.19 -3.81
C GLN A 282 44.87 -1.06 -4.19
N MET A 283 44.31 -1.94 -5.02
CA MET A 283 44.97 -3.17 -5.47
C MET A 283 45.96 -2.98 -6.63
N VAL A 284 45.81 -1.89 -7.38
CA VAL A 284 46.71 -1.56 -8.51
C VAL A 284 47.99 -0.87 -8.01
N LEU A 285 48.01 -0.36 -6.77
CA LEU A 285 49.14 0.30 -6.10
C LEU A 285 50.03 -0.71 -5.37
#